data_AF-A0A7R9QJZ7-F1
#
_entry.id   AF-A0A7R9QJZ7-F1
#
_cell.length_a   1.000
_cell.length_b   1.000
_cell.length_c   1.000
_cell.angle_alpha   90.00
_cell.angle_beta   90.00
_cell.angle_gamma   90.00
#
_symmetry.space_group_name_H-M   'P 1'
#
loop_
_entity.id
_entity.type
_entity.pdbx_description
1 polymer ?
#
loop_
_entity_poly.entity_id
_entity_poly.type
_entity_poly.pdbx_seq_one_letter_code
_entity_poly.pdbx_strand_id
1 'polypeptide(L)'
;MFDSFDTMKSLIQVITGAIDTLTLNRNKCIEALSSDMLATDIAYYLVRKGVSFRKTHELAGSVVSTAERLGLEIHNLPLNVFKEI
;
A
#
# COMPACT_ATOMS: atom_id res chain seq x y z
N MET A 1 -40.59 -6.27 -0.90
CA MET A 1 -40.06 -5.45 -2.00
C MET A 1 -40.12 -3.96 -1.68
N PHE A 2 -41.29 -3.40 -1.33
CA PHE A 2 -41.41 -1.98 -0.97
C PHE A 2 -40.61 -1.59 0.29
N ASP A 3 -40.63 -2.42 1.33
CA ASP A 3 -39.84 -2.20 2.55
C ASP A 3 -38.32 -2.09 2.27
N SER A 4 -37.80 -2.93 1.38
CA SER A 4 -36.40 -2.87 0.95
C SER A 4 -36.07 -1.59 0.18
N PHE A 5 -37.02 -1.07 -0.60
CA PHE A 5 -36.89 0.19 -1.32
C PHE A 5 -36.85 1.38 -0.34
N ASP A 6 -37.77 1.43 0.61
CA ASP A 6 -37.83 2.49 1.62
C ASP A 6 -36.59 2.50 2.51
N THR A 7 -36.09 1.31 2.85
CA THR A 7 -34.84 1.13 3.58
C THR A 7 -33.64 1.66 2.78
N MET A 8 -33.48 1.27 1.52
CA MET A 8 -32.38 1.76 0.69
C MET A 8 -32.43 3.27 0.50
N LYS A 9 -33.61 3.83 0.24
CA LYS A 9 -33.80 5.28 0.05
C LYS A 9 -33.32 6.05 1.29
N SER A 10 -33.67 5.57 2.47
CA SER A 10 -33.25 6.19 3.74
C SER A 10 -31.75 6.02 3.99
N LEU A 11 -31.20 4.83 3.73
CA LEU A 11 -29.77 4.56 3.91
C LEU A 11 -28.89 5.43 3.02
N ILE A 12 -29.28 5.63 1.75
CA ILE A 12 -28.51 6.47 0.83
C ILE A 12 -28.42 7.91 1.35
N GLN A 13 -29.52 8.47 1.89
CA GLN A 13 -29.50 9.82 2.46
C GLN A 13 -28.56 9.92 3.66
N VAL A 14 -28.64 8.94 4.58
CA VAL A 14 -27.78 8.91 5.78
C VAL A 14 -26.31 8.75 5.42
N ILE A 15 -25.97 7.80 4.53
CA ILE A 15 -24.58 7.56 4.10
C ILE A 15 -24.02 8.79 3.37
N THR A 16 -24.84 9.46 2.55
CA THR A 16 -24.42 10.69 1.87
C THR A 16 -24.03 11.76 2.87
N GLY A 17 -24.88 12.03 3.88
CA GLY A 17 -24.54 12.99 4.94
C GLY A 17 -23.33 12.55 5.77
N ALA A 18 -23.18 11.26 6.04
CA ALA A 18 -22.04 10.73 6.79
C ALA A 18 -20.70 10.92 6.03
N ILE A 19 -20.68 10.69 4.72
CA ILE A 19 -19.49 10.91 3.87
C ILE A 19 -19.19 12.40 3.71
N ASP A 20 -20.21 13.24 3.46
CA ASP A 20 -20.06 14.68 3.25
C ASP A 20 -19.49 15.39 4.49
N THR A 21 -19.84 14.89 5.69
CA THR A 21 -19.38 15.45 6.97
C THR A 21 -18.19 14.70 7.60
N LEU A 22 -17.68 13.66 6.92
CA LEU A 22 -16.54 12.88 7.42
C LEU A 22 -15.27 13.74 7.47
N THR A 23 -14.65 13.83 8.65
CA THR A 23 -13.32 14.42 8.82
C THR A 23 -12.26 13.33 8.96
N LEU A 24 -11.29 13.30 8.04
CA LEU A 24 -10.17 12.37 8.10
C LEU A 24 -9.07 12.87 9.04
N ASN A 25 -8.58 11.99 9.90
CA ASN A 25 -7.33 12.24 10.62
C ASN A 25 -6.14 11.94 9.70
N ARG A 26 -5.73 12.96 8.94
CA ARG A 26 -4.66 12.83 7.93
C ARG A 26 -3.34 12.34 8.53
N ASN A 27 -3.00 12.77 9.74
CA ASN A 27 -1.77 12.35 10.40
C ASN A 27 -1.79 10.85 10.70
N LYS A 28 -2.89 10.34 11.29
CA LYS A 28 -3.06 8.91 11.51
C LYS A 28 -3.05 8.10 10.21
N CYS A 29 -3.63 8.64 9.13
CA CYS A 29 -3.58 7.97 7.82
C CYS A 29 -2.15 7.83 7.29
N ILE A 30 -1.31 8.85 7.46
CA ILE A 30 0.09 8.83 7.03
C ILE A 30 0.92 7.92 7.96
N GLU A 31 0.72 8.01 9.28
CA GLU A 31 1.40 7.18 10.28
C GLU A 31 1.06 5.68 10.14
N ALA A 32 -0.07 5.34 9.52
CA ALA A 32 -0.44 3.95 9.25
C ALA A 32 0.32 3.33 8.06
N LEU A 33 1.02 4.13 7.25
CA LEU A 33 1.84 3.63 6.16
C LEU A 33 3.15 3.07 6.73
N SER A 34 3.58 1.92 6.22
CA SER A 34 4.90 1.34 6.56
C SER A 34 5.73 1.15 5.30
N SER A 35 7.06 1.23 5.46
CA SER A 35 7.98 1.10 4.32
C SER A 35 7.91 -0.28 3.65
N ASP A 36 7.50 -1.32 4.36
CA ASP A 36 7.39 -2.68 3.81
C ASP A 36 6.28 -2.80 2.75
N MET A 37 5.28 -1.91 2.81
CA MET A 37 4.23 -1.82 1.79
C MET A 37 4.79 -1.49 0.40
N LEU A 38 6.01 -0.94 0.32
CA LEU A 38 6.69 -0.61 -0.95
C LEU A 38 7.34 -1.82 -1.64
N ALA A 39 7.40 -2.99 -1.01
CA ALA A 39 8.00 -4.18 -1.61
C ALA A 39 7.36 -4.55 -2.97
N THR A 40 6.04 -4.41 -3.07
CA THR A 40 5.30 -4.65 -4.31
C THR A 40 5.65 -3.61 -5.39
N ASP A 41 5.86 -2.36 -5.01
CA ASP A 41 6.25 -1.30 -5.94
C ASP A 41 7.64 -1.55 -6.53
N ILE A 42 8.57 -2.10 -5.74
CA ILE A 42 9.89 -2.55 -6.24
C ILE A 42 9.72 -3.65 -7.29
N ALA A 43 8.88 -4.65 -7.00
CA ALA A 43 8.62 -5.72 -7.96
C ALA A 43 8.03 -5.17 -9.26
N TYR A 44 7.05 -4.25 -9.18
CA TYR A 44 6.45 -3.61 -10.35
C TYR A 44 7.41 -2.71 -11.12
N TYR A 45 8.28 -1.99 -10.43
CA TYR A 45 9.34 -1.21 -11.07
C TYR A 45 10.22 -2.10 -11.94
N LEU A 46 10.66 -3.26 -11.43
CA LEU A 46 11.50 -4.20 -12.17
C LEU A 46 10.74 -4.90 -13.31
N VAL A 47 9.45 -5.19 -13.15
CA VAL A 47 8.61 -5.73 -14.24
C VAL A 47 8.57 -4.74 -15.40
N ARG A 48 8.38 -3.44 -15.10
CA ARG A 48 8.41 -2.37 -16.12
C ARG A 48 9.78 -2.22 -16.79
N LYS A 49 10.85 -2.71 -16.17
CA LYS A 49 12.21 -2.77 -16.75
C LYS A 49 12.49 -4.07 -17.51
N GLY A 50 11.52 -4.96 -17.65
CA GLY A 50 11.62 -6.19 -18.44
C GLY A 50 12.09 -7.42 -17.66
N VAL A 51 12.20 -7.34 -16.33
CA VAL A 51 12.51 -8.50 -15.48
C VAL A 51 11.27 -9.38 -15.33
N SER A 52 11.43 -10.71 -15.39
CA SER A 52 10.31 -11.64 -15.26
C SER A 52 9.65 -11.56 -13.88
N PHE A 53 8.32 -11.67 -13.82
CA PHE A 53 7.54 -11.54 -12.59
C PHE A 53 8.06 -12.37 -11.41
N ARG A 54 8.46 -13.63 -11.68
CA ARG A 54 9.01 -14.51 -10.65
C ARG A 54 10.31 -13.93 -10.06
N LYS A 55 11.21 -13.42 -10.91
CA LYS A 55 12.49 -12.88 -10.47
C LYS A 55 12.30 -11.54 -9.75
N THR A 56 11.34 -10.72 -10.14
CA THR A 56 11.09 -9.44 -9.44
C THR A 56 10.57 -9.64 -8.02
N HIS A 57 9.72 -10.63 -7.78
CA HIS A 57 9.22 -10.94 -6.44
C HIS A 57 10.31 -11.55 -5.55
N GLU A 58 11.20 -12.36 -6.13
CA GLU A 58 12.40 -12.84 -5.44
C GLU A 58 13.30 -11.67 -5.01
N LEU A 59 13.63 -10.75 -5.93
CA LEU A 59 14.46 -9.57 -5.65
C LEU A 59 13.80 -8.64 -4.63
N ALA A 60 12.49 -8.38 -4.74
CA ALA A 60 11.75 -7.59 -3.76
C ALA A 60 11.80 -8.23 -2.37
N GLY A 61 11.66 -9.56 -2.28
CA GLY A 61 11.85 -10.30 -1.03
C GLY A 61 13.26 -10.16 -0.45
N SER A 62 14.29 -10.21 -1.30
CA SER A 62 15.69 -9.97 -0.89
C SER A 62 15.91 -8.55 -0.36
N VAL A 63 15.26 -7.54 -0.96
CA VAL A 63 15.30 -6.16 -0.45
C VAL A 63 14.67 -6.08 0.94
N VAL A 64 13.47 -6.64 1.14
CA VAL A 64 12.78 -6.65 2.44
C VAL A 64 13.63 -7.33 3.50
N SER A 65 14.13 -8.54 3.20
CA SER A 65 14.99 -9.29 4.12
C SER A 65 16.28 -8.54 4.47
N THR A 66 16.86 -7.81 3.51
CA THR A 66 18.05 -6.99 3.75
C THR A 66 17.76 -5.78 4.61
N ALA A 67 16.62 -5.10 4.38
CA ALA A 67 16.14 -3.98 5.20
C ALA A 67 15.95 -4.41 6.66
N GLU A 68 15.23 -5.51 6.89
CA GLU A 68 15.01 -6.10 8.22
C GLU A 68 16.32 -6.44 8.92
N ARG A 69 17.25 -7.10 8.22
CA ARG A 69 18.55 -7.49 8.77
C ARG A 69 19.41 -6.29 9.20
N LEU A 70 19.30 -5.17 8.47
CA LEU A 70 20.04 -3.94 8.75
C LEU A 70 19.30 -3.03 9.75
N GLY A 71 18.07 -3.36 10.13
CA GLY A 71 17.23 -2.49 10.96
C GLY A 71 16.89 -1.16 10.28
N LEU A 72 16.83 -1.16 8.94
CA LEU A 72 16.54 0.02 8.13
C LEU A 72 15.19 -0.15 7.43
N GLU A 73 14.52 0.96 7.18
CA GLU A 73 13.36 0.96 6.28
C GLU A 73 13.82 0.83 4.81
N ILE A 74 12.99 0.22 3.97
CA ILE A 74 13.29 -0.02 2.55
C ILE A 74 13.72 1.27 1.84
N HIS A 75 13.04 2.39 2.11
CA HIS A 75 13.36 3.68 1.48
C HIS A 75 14.66 4.32 1.99
N ASN A 76 15.23 3.82 3.09
CA ASN A 76 16.49 4.25 3.68
C ASN A 76 17.67 3.35 3.31
N LEU A 77 17.44 2.27 2.53
CA LEU A 77 18.52 1.46 2.00
C LEU A 77 19.35 2.27 0.99
N PRO A 78 20.69 2.27 1.12
CA PRO A 78 21.53 3.00 0.18
C PRO A 78 21.60 2.28 -1.17
N LEU A 79 21.78 3.05 -2.24
CA LEU A 79 21.72 2.53 -3.62
C LEU A 79 22.74 1.40 -3.90
N ASN A 80 23.89 1.40 -3.22
CA ASN A 80 24.86 0.31 -3.36
C ASN A 80 24.27 -1.03 -2.88
N VAL A 81 23.52 -1.04 -1.78
CA VAL A 81 22.86 -2.25 -1.27
C VAL A 81 21.83 -2.76 -2.28
N PHE A 82 21.07 -1.87 -2.91
CA PHE A 82 20.14 -2.25 -3.99
C PHE A 82 20.83 -2.86 -5.21
N LYS A 83 22.08 -2.47 -5.52
CA LYS A 83 22.84 -3.01 -6.65
C LYS A 83 23.53 -4.34 -6.36
N GLU A 84 23.69 -4.68 -5.08
CA GLU A 84 24.25 -5.95 -4.63
C GLU A 84 23.20 -7.08 -4.60
N ILE A 85 21.91 -6.72 -4.67
CA ILE A 85 20.75 -7.62 -4.77
C ILE A 85 20.44 -7.91 -6.25
#